data_AF-A0A355WIN6-F1
#
_entry.id   AF-A0A355WIN6-F1
#
_cell.length_a   1.000
_cell.length_b   1.000
_cell.length_c   1.000
_cell.angle_alpha   90.00
_cell.angle_beta   90.00
_cell.angle_gamma   90.00
#
_symmetry.space_group_name_H-M   'P 1'
#
loop_
_entity.id
_entity.type
_entity.pdbx_description
1 polymer ?
#
loop_
_entity_poly.entity_id
_entity_poly.type
_entity_poly.pdbx_seq_one_letter_code
_entity_poly.pdbx_strand_id
1 'polypeptide(L)'
;SSDLTKAIVCCFRVMFFPNGSALASAYSAQFYDLSNHYAYPQPLLEVGRFCVDPASFDPDILRVAWAAITRLVDERGVGMLFGCSSFNGTDPMPFWSSFQYLSEKYLLAATDQVGGRAAETFRFRAMKPADFDPKAALSGLPPLLRSYLSMGGRVSDHAVIDRNMNTMHVYTALKIAEIPVGRARMLRTLSA
;
A
#
# COMPACT_ATOMS: atom_id res chain seq x y z
N SER A 1 -7.71 -26.52 30.29
CA SER A 1 -6.36 -26.22 29.78
C SER A 1 -6.40 -26.42 28.28
N SER A 2 -6.77 -25.38 27.52
CA SER A 2 -6.77 -25.42 26.05
C SER A 2 -5.50 -24.73 25.59
N ASP A 3 -4.63 -25.53 25.00
CA ASP A 3 -3.35 -25.13 24.42
C ASP A 3 -3.60 -24.10 23.31
N LEU A 4 -3.48 -22.80 23.63
CA LEU A 4 -3.44 -21.73 22.65
C LEU A 4 -2.08 -21.83 21.95
N THR A 5 -2.02 -22.64 20.90
CA THR A 5 -0.86 -22.64 20.00
C THR A 5 -0.66 -21.20 19.52
N LYS A 6 0.44 -20.57 19.93
CA LYS A 6 0.87 -19.22 19.51
C LYS A 6 1.28 -19.27 18.04
N ALA A 7 0.31 -19.37 17.14
CA ALA A 7 0.52 -19.36 15.71
C ALA A 7 0.72 -17.91 15.22
N ILE A 8 1.71 -17.70 14.34
CA ILE A 8 1.91 -16.42 13.67
C ILE A 8 0.95 -16.36 12.48
N VAL A 9 -0.14 -15.61 12.62
CA VAL A 9 -1.19 -15.48 11.59
C VAL A 9 -1.01 -14.26 10.69
N CYS A 10 -0.15 -13.31 11.08
CA CYS A 10 0.20 -12.13 10.28
C CYS A 10 1.57 -11.61 10.66
N CYS A 11 2.33 -11.16 9.67
CA CYS A 11 3.58 -10.44 9.86
C CYS A 11 3.72 -9.32 8.84
N PHE A 12 4.47 -8.28 9.21
CA PHE A 12 4.84 -7.18 8.33
C PHE A 12 6.16 -6.58 8.79
N ARG A 13 6.85 -5.92 7.88
CA ARG A 13 8.06 -5.15 8.14
C ARG A 13 7.74 -3.67 8.07
N VAL A 14 8.28 -2.91 9.02
CA VAL A 14 8.25 -1.45 9.00
C VAL A 14 9.66 -0.89 8.93
N MET A 15 9.83 0.19 8.18
CA MET A 15 11.06 0.97 8.15
C MET A 15 10.73 2.44 8.36
N PHE A 16 11.32 3.02 9.40
CA PHE A 16 11.04 4.41 9.80
C PHE A 16 12.06 5.36 9.17
N PHE A 17 11.55 6.44 8.60
CA PHE A 17 12.35 7.51 8.01
C PHE A 17 12.03 8.81 8.75
N PRO A 18 12.97 9.39 9.53
CA PRO A 18 12.70 10.63 10.26
C PRO A 18 12.44 11.82 9.34
N ASN A 19 12.90 11.75 8.09
CA ASN A 19 12.63 12.72 7.03
C ASN A 19 12.84 12.07 5.65
N GLY A 20 12.44 12.78 4.60
CA GLY A 20 12.48 12.28 3.23
C GLY A 20 13.88 12.06 2.64
N SER A 21 14.96 12.64 3.20
CA SER A 21 16.31 12.55 2.60
C SER A 21 16.88 11.12 2.59
N ALA A 22 16.42 10.27 3.50
CA ALA A 22 16.84 8.87 3.60
C ALA A 22 16.02 7.91 2.72
N LEU A 23 15.00 8.39 2.01
CA LEU A 23 14.10 7.54 1.22
C LEU A 23 14.80 6.83 0.06
N ALA A 24 15.95 7.30 -0.39
CA ALA A 24 16.77 6.59 -1.37
C ALA A 24 17.17 5.16 -0.91
N SER A 25 17.17 4.91 0.41
CA SER A 25 17.48 3.60 1.00
C SER A 25 16.25 2.70 1.20
N ALA A 26 15.04 3.21 0.95
CA ALA A 26 13.81 2.45 1.11
C ALA A 26 13.74 1.27 0.13
N TYR A 27 13.02 0.21 0.48
CA TYR A 27 12.83 -0.91 -0.43
C TYR A 27 12.13 -0.47 -1.72
N SER A 28 11.10 0.38 -1.59
CA SER A 28 10.35 0.93 -2.71
C SER A 28 11.23 1.76 -3.65
N ALA A 29 12.31 2.36 -3.16
CA ALA A 29 13.26 3.15 -3.97
C ALA A 29 14.12 2.32 -4.94
N GLN A 30 14.10 0.99 -4.80
CA GLN A 30 14.71 0.07 -5.77
C GLN A 30 13.91 0.03 -7.07
N PHE A 31 12.60 0.32 -7.02
CA PHE A 31 11.69 0.18 -8.16
C PHE A 31 11.05 1.51 -8.58
N TYR A 32 10.95 2.47 -7.67
CA TYR A 32 10.33 3.78 -7.88
C TYR A 32 11.30 4.91 -7.54
N ASP A 33 11.23 5.99 -8.30
CA ASP A 33 11.92 7.24 -7.95
C ASP A 33 11.07 8.04 -6.95
N LEU A 34 11.53 8.07 -5.70
CA LEU A 34 10.83 8.70 -4.57
C LEU A 34 11.26 10.17 -4.36
N SER A 35 11.97 10.76 -5.32
CA SER A 35 12.54 12.11 -5.24
C SER A 35 11.51 13.18 -4.84
N ASN A 36 10.27 13.07 -5.33
CA ASN A 36 9.17 13.97 -4.98
C ASN A 36 8.76 13.94 -3.49
N HIS A 37 9.17 12.91 -2.74
CA HIS A 37 8.90 12.79 -1.31
C HIS A 37 10.08 13.22 -0.43
N TYR A 38 11.22 13.61 -0.99
CA TYR A 38 12.41 13.95 -0.19
C TYR A 38 12.21 15.17 0.70
N ALA A 39 11.35 16.10 0.27
CA ALA A 39 10.99 17.30 1.01
C ALA A 39 9.70 17.12 1.84
N TYR A 40 9.18 15.90 2.02
CA TYR A 40 7.98 15.67 2.81
C TYR A 40 8.22 16.11 4.28
N PRO A 41 7.36 16.96 4.86
CA PRO A 41 7.72 17.69 6.08
C PRO A 41 7.62 16.87 7.36
N GLN A 42 6.92 15.73 7.34
CA GLN A 42 6.81 14.83 8.47
C GLN A 42 7.60 13.53 8.26
N PRO A 43 7.90 12.79 9.34
CA PRO A 43 8.43 11.44 9.24
C PRO A 43 7.55 10.51 8.39
N LEU A 44 8.20 9.52 7.79
CA LEU A 44 7.57 8.53 6.93
C LEU A 44 7.78 7.12 7.48
N LEU A 45 6.85 6.22 7.16
CA LEU A 45 6.95 4.82 7.54
C LEU A 45 6.68 3.94 6.31
N GLU A 46 7.72 3.24 5.85
CA GLU A 46 7.56 2.21 4.83
C GLU A 46 6.97 0.96 5.47
N VAL A 47 5.89 0.44 4.91
CA VAL A 47 5.27 -0.83 5.29
C VAL A 47 5.46 -1.80 4.13
N GLY A 48 5.99 -2.98 4.41
CA GLY A 48 6.23 -4.01 3.40
C GLY A 48 6.23 -5.41 4.00
N ARG A 49 6.40 -6.43 3.15
CA ARG A 49 6.39 -7.85 3.56
C ARG A 49 5.17 -8.20 4.41
N PHE A 50 4.03 -7.58 4.08
CA PHE A 50 2.77 -7.82 4.76
C PHE A 50 2.21 -9.16 4.29
N CYS A 51 2.23 -10.14 5.18
CA CYS A 51 1.80 -11.50 4.91
C CYS A 51 0.76 -11.90 5.95
N VAL A 52 -0.36 -12.44 5.49
CA VAL A 52 -1.40 -13.05 6.31
C VAL A 52 -1.39 -14.53 6.00
N ASP A 53 -1.49 -15.37 7.03
CA ASP A 53 -1.62 -16.82 6.84
C ASP A 53 -2.87 -17.12 5.99
N PRO A 54 -2.72 -17.80 4.83
CA PRO A 54 -3.84 -18.09 3.94
C PRO A 54 -4.89 -19.01 4.58
N ALA A 55 -4.57 -19.76 5.64
CA ALA A 55 -5.55 -20.56 6.38
C ALA A 55 -6.38 -19.72 7.37
N SER A 56 -5.95 -18.48 7.63
CA SER A 56 -6.55 -17.57 8.59
C SER A 56 -7.45 -16.53 7.89
N PHE A 57 -8.76 -16.77 7.89
CA PHE A 57 -9.76 -15.89 7.24
C PHE A 57 -10.46 -14.93 8.22
N ASP A 58 -9.71 -14.44 9.21
CA ASP A 58 -10.26 -13.53 10.22
C ASP A 58 -10.04 -12.05 9.81
N PRO A 59 -11.10 -11.26 9.55
CA PRO A 59 -10.98 -9.85 9.21
C PRO A 59 -10.32 -9.01 10.32
N ASP A 60 -10.34 -9.48 11.57
CA ASP A 60 -9.71 -8.79 12.68
C ASP A 60 -8.17 -8.86 12.62
N ILE A 61 -7.59 -9.81 11.87
CA ILE A 61 -6.12 -9.88 11.67
C ILE A 61 -5.60 -8.59 11.05
N LEU A 62 -6.23 -8.12 9.97
CA LEU A 62 -5.86 -6.85 9.34
C LEU A 62 -6.08 -5.68 10.29
N ARG A 63 -7.16 -5.69 11.08
CA ARG A 63 -7.47 -4.61 12.02
C ARG A 63 -6.43 -4.51 13.13
N VAL A 64 -5.99 -5.64 13.68
CA VAL A 64 -4.93 -5.70 14.69
C VAL A 64 -3.58 -5.25 14.11
N ALA A 65 -3.24 -5.69 12.90
CA ALA A 65 -2.02 -5.23 12.22
C ALA A 65 -2.04 -3.71 12.01
N TRP A 66 -3.17 -3.17 11.57
CA TRP A 66 -3.35 -1.73 11.43
C TRP A 66 -3.30 -0.99 12.75
N ALA A 67 -3.85 -1.53 13.84
CA ALA A 67 -3.73 -0.94 15.16
C ALA A 67 -2.27 -0.82 15.62
N ALA A 68 -1.46 -1.86 15.39
CA ALA A 68 -0.03 -1.82 15.68
C ALA A 68 0.71 -0.76 14.83
N ILE A 69 0.36 -0.63 13.55
CA ILE A 69 0.90 0.43 12.68
C ILE A 69 0.45 1.82 13.17
N THR A 70 -0.81 1.98 13.56
CA THR A 70 -1.36 3.24 14.08
C THR A 70 -0.63 3.69 15.34
N ARG A 71 -0.30 2.76 16.24
CA ARG A 71 0.52 3.07 17.41
C ARG A 71 1.89 3.62 17.02
N LEU A 72 2.59 3.00 16.07
CA LEU A 72 3.87 3.50 15.57
C LEU A 72 3.75 4.87 14.89
N VAL A 73 2.65 5.10 14.18
CA VAL A 73 2.35 6.39 13.53
C VAL A 73 2.22 7.49 14.58
N ASP A 74 1.39 7.27 15.61
CA ASP A 74 1.13 8.25 16.65
C ASP A 74 2.39 8.47 17.53
N GLU A 75 3.10 7.40 17.92
CA GLU A 75 4.33 7.48 18.73
C GLU A 75 5.46 8.25 18.04
N ARG A 76 5.54 8.19 16.71
CA ARG A 76 6.65 8.78 15.93
C ARG A 76 6.25 10.01 15.12
N GLY A 77 5.00 10.47 15.24
CA GLY A 77 4.48 11.61 14.48
C GLY A 77 4.56 11.41 12.96
N VAL A 78 4.36 10.17 12.47
CA VAL A 78 4.44 9.86 11.04
C VAL A 78 3.34 10.63 10.29
N GLY A 79 3.71 11.30 9.20
CA GLY A 79 2.75 12.00 8.34
C GLY A 79 2.39 11.24 7.07
N MET A 80 3.16 10.22 6.69
CA MET A 80 2.86 9.37 5.53
C MET A 80 3.30 7.92 5.73
N LEU A 81 2.39 7.00 5.42
CA LEU A 81 2.67 5.59 5.23
C LEU A 81 2.89 5.34 3.73
N PHE A 82 3.88 4.52 3.37
CA PHE A 82 4.10 4.15 1.98
C PHE A 82 4.60 2.71 1.82
N GLY A 83 4.60 2.19 0.61
CA GLY A 83 5.13 0.86 0.30
C GLY A 83 4.70 0.38 -1.08
N CYS A 84 4.80 -0.94 -1.29
CA CYS A 84 4.43 -1.59 -2.54
C CYS A 84 3.27 -2.57 -2.30
N SER A 85 2.13 -2.35 -2.97
CA SER A 85 1.00 -3.29 -2.96
C SER A 85 1.10 -4.23 -4.15
N SER A 86 1.17 -5.53 -3.91
CA SER A 86 1.45 -6.54 -4.94
C SER A 86 0.22 -7.30 -5.40
N PHE A 87 0.06 -7.43 -6.70
CA PHE A 87 -0.83 -8.33 -7.43
C PHE A 87 -0.07 -9.62 -7.76
N ASN A 88 -0.78 -10.75 -7.79
CA ASN A 88 -0.16 -12.04 -8.10
C ASN A 88 -0.03 -12.22 -9.62
N GLY A 89 1.12 -12.73 -10.08
CA GLY A 89 1.43 -12.92 -11.49
C GLY A 89 2.01 -11.68 -12.16
N THR A 90 2.46 -11.85 -13.40
CA THR A 90 3.16 -10.81 -14.20
C THR A 90 2.35 -10.33 -15.40
N ASP A 91 1.13 -10.83 -15.59
CA ASP A 91 0.23 -10.40 -16.67
C ASP A 91 -0.76 -9.35 -16.11
N PRO A 92 -0.80 -8.13 -16.65
CA PRO A 92 -1.75 -7.11 -16.21
C PRO A 92 -3.19 -7.39 -16.68
N MET A 93 -3.40 -8.24 -17.68
CA MET A 93 -4.71 -8.42 -18.31
C MET A 93 -5.80 -8.94 -17.36
N PRO A 94 -5.54 -9.95 -16.49
CA PRO A 94 -6.52 -10.38 -15.49
C PRO A 94 -6.94 -9.28 -14.50
N PHE A 95 -6.11 -8.24 -14.34
CA PHE A 95 -6.34 -7.13 -13.43
C PHE A 95 -6.73 -5.84 -14.16
N TRP A 96 -7.11 -5.92 -15.44
CA TRP A 96 -7.45 -4.76 -16.26
C TRP A 96 -8.47 -3.84 -15.59
N SER A 97 -9.59 -4.39 -15.11
CA SER A 97 -10.63 -3.61 -14.40
C SER A 97 -10.10 -2.96 -13.13
N SER A 98 -9.19 -3.62 -12.40
CA SER A 98 -8.56 -3.05 -11.20
C SER A 98 -7.63 -1.90 -11.56
N PHE A 99 -6.82 -2.02 -12.61
CA PHE A 99 -5.94 -0.93 -13.07
C PHE A 99 -6.72 0.26 -13.63
N GLN A 100 -7.81 0.01 -14.36
CA GLN A 100 -8.74 1.05 -14.81
C GLN A 100 -9.32 1.82 -13.61
N TYR A 101 -9.81 1.09 -12.60
CA TYR A 101 -10.36 1.68 -11.37
C TYR A 101 -9.33 2.50 -10.60
N LEU A 102 -8.08 2.02 -10.50
CA LEU A 102 -6.98 2.76 -9.88
C LEU A 102 -6.63 4.04 -10.65
N SER A 103 -6.56 3.95 -11.98
CA SER A 103 -6.28 5.07 -12.87
C SER A 103 -7.30 6.20 -12.70
N GLU A 104 -8.59 5.86 -12.61
CA GLU A 104 -9.65 6.85 -12.55
C GLU A 104 -9.80 7.51 -11.16
N LYS A 105 -9.52 6.77 -10.09
CA LYS A 105 -9.93 7.20 -8.74
C LYS A 105 -8.82 7.35 -7.72
N TYR A 106 -7.67 6.71 -7.92
CA TYR A 106 -6.69 6.54 -6.85
C TYR A 106 -5.27 6.95 -7.21
N LEU A 107 -5.03 7.57 -8.37
CA LEU A 107 -3.71 8.10 -8.69
C LEU A 107 -3.25 9.13 -7.66
N LEU A 108 -1.95 9.10 -7.35
CA LEU A 108 -1.28 10.17 -6.64
C LEU A 108 -1.41 11.49 -7.42
N ALA A 109 -1.49 12.59 -6.68
CA ALA A 109 -1.40 13.92 -7.25
C ALA A 109 -0.06 14.09 -7.99
N ALA A 110 -0.02 14.99 -8.98
CA ALA A 110 1.18 15.20 -9.79
C ALA A 110 2.42 15.56 -8.94
N THR A 111 2.25 16.30 -7.84
CA THR A 111 3.31 16.67 -6.89
C THR A 111 3.83 15.50 -6.05
N ASP A 112 3.05 14.42 -5.95
CA ASP A 112 3.36 13.24 -5.15
C ASP A 112 3.68 12.01 -6.02
N GLN A 113 3.63 12.14 -7.35
CA GLN A 113 3.89 11.00 -8.23
C GLN A 113 5.32 10.51 -8.10
N VAL A 114 5.52 9.23 -8.38
CA VAL A 114 6.84 8.59 -8.36
C VAL A 114 7.26 8.19 -9.76
N GLY A 115 8.54 8.34 -10.07
CA GLY A 115 9.10 7.88 -11.33
C GLY A 115 9.28 6.35 -11.35
N GLY A 116 9.46 5.76 -12.53
CA GLY A 116 9.82 4.35 -12.66
C GLY A 116 11.34 4.16 -12.64
N ARG A 117 11.84 3.23 -11.83
CA ARG A 117 13.24 2.75 -11.83
C ARG A 117 13.39 1.29 -12.26
N ALA A 118 12.29 0.53 -12.23
CA ALA A 118 12.28 -0.85 -12.66
C ALA A 118 12.45 -0.99 -14.18
N ALA A 119 13.01 -2.12 -14.61
CA ALA A 119 13.22 -2.44 -16.02
C ALA A 119 11.91 -2.62 -16.80
N GLU A 120 10.87 -3.17 -16.15
CA GLU A 120 9.60 -3.48 -16.78
C GLU A 120 8.44 -2.88 -15.96
N THR A 121 7.57 -2.13 -16.65
CA THR A 121 6.41 -1.48 -16.02
C THR A 121 5.19 -1.54 -16.92
N PHE A 122 4.02 -1.63 -16.32
CA PHE A 122 2.72 -1.46 -16.97
C PHE A 122 2.13 -0.11 -16.56
N ARG A 123 2.06 0.84 -17.51
CA ARG A 123 1.49 2.17 -17.27
C ARG A 123 -0.02 2.16 -17.48
N PHE A 124 -0.79 2.45 -16.43
CA PHE A 124 -2.25 2.44 -16.49
C PHE A 124 -2.89 3.82 -16.53
N ARG A 125 -2.15 4.90 -16.26
CA ARG A 125 -2.67 6.27 -16.46
C ARG A 125 -3.03 6.61 -17.91
N ALA A 126 -2.40 5.94 -18.88
CA ALA A 126 -2.68 6.13 -20.30
C ALA A 126 -3.86 5.26 -20.81
N MET A 127 -4.47 4.45 -19.93
CA MET A 127 -5.67 3.68 -20.30
C MET A 127 -6.79 4.66 -20.64
N LYS A 128 -7.43 4.42 -21.79
CA LYS A 128 -8.61 5.20 -22.18
C LYS A 128 -9.71 4.94 -21.14
N PRO A 129 -10.49 5.97 -20.76
CA PRO A 129 -11.72 5.75 -20.02
C PRO A 129 -12.55 4.68 -20.73
N ALA A 130 -12.88 3.63 -20.02
CA ALA A 130 -13.60 2.47 -20.52
C ALA A 130 -14.51 2.00 -19.38
N ASP A 131 -15.69 1.52 -19.74
CA ASP A 131 -16.55 0.87 -18.76
C ASP A 131 -15.81 -0.36 -18.22
N PHE A 132 -15.55 -0.35 -16.92
CA PHE A 132 -15.00 -1.49 -16.20
C PHE A 132 -16.07 -2.05 -15.26
N ASP A 133 -16.06 -3.37 -15.05
CA ASP A 133 -16.90 -3.99 -14.04
C ASP A 133 -16.38 -3.59 -12.63
N PRO A 134 -17.15 -2.82 -11.84
CA PRO A 134 -16.72 -2.41 -10.50
C PRO A 134 -16.52 -3.60 -9.55
N LYS A 135 -17.28 -4.69 -9.73
CA LYS A 135 -17.15 -5.89 -8.91
C LYS A 135 -15.83 -6.60 -9.21
N ALA A 136 -15.52 -6.81 -10.49
CA ALA A 136 -14.25 -7.37 -10.93
C ALA A 136 -13.06 -6.48 -10.50
N ALA A 137 -13.20 -5.16 -10.62
CA ALA A 137 -12.18 -4.21 -10.20
C ALA A 137 -11.85 -4.38 -8.71
N LEU A 138 -12.85 -4.40 -7.83
CA LEU A 138 -12.67 -4.55 -6.39
C LEU A 138 -12.16 -5.94 -6.00
N SER A 139 -12.64 -7.01 -6.65
CA SER A 139 -12.18 -8.36 -6.36
C SER A 139 -10.71 -8.58 -6.75
N GLY A 140 -10.25 -7.95 -7.84
CA GLY A 140 -8.87 -8.05 -8.31
C GLY A 140 -7.86 -7.28 -7.48
N LEU A 141 -8.29 -6.33 -6.64
CA LEU A 141 -7.38 -5.59 -5.77
C LEU A 141 -6.81 -6.48 -4.65
N PRO A 142 -5.51 -6.38 -4.33
CA PRO A 142 -4.96 -7.01 -3.12
C PRO A 142 -5.69 -6.53 -1.86
N PRO A 143 -5.96 -7.39 -0.86
CA PRO A 143 -6.68 -7.01 0.36
C PRO A 143 -6.05 -5.82 1.09
N LEU A 144 -4.71 -5.79 1.16
CA LEU A 144 -3.98 -4.68 1.77
C LEU A 144 -4.19 -3.38 0.99
N LEU A 145 -4.11 -3.43 -0.35
CA LEU A 145 -4.35 -2.25 -1.19
C LEU A 145 -5.76 -1.71 -0.96
N ARG A 146 -6.79 -2.57 -0.96
CA ARG A 146 -8.16 -2.15 -0.64
C ARG A 146 -8.25 -1.41 0.70
N SER A 147 -7.53 -1.91 1.71
CA SER A 147 -7.48 -1.27 3.03
C SER A 147 -6.87 0.14 2.95
N TYR A 148 -5.72 0.30 2.29
CA TYR A 148 -5.12 1.60 2.01
C TYR A 148 -6.10 2.55 1.31
N LEU A 149 -6.68 2.13 0.17
CA LEU A 149 -7.59 2.97 -0.62
C LEU A 149 -8.79 3.43 0.22
N SER A 150 -9.31 2.55 1.06
CA SER A 150 -10.42 2.87 1.96
C SER A 150 -10.05 3.96 2.96
N MET A 151 -8.78 4.06 3.36
CA MET A 151 -8.26 5.09 4.26
C MET A 151 -7.84 6.37 3.54
N GLY A 152 -8.06 6.50 2.23
CA GLY A 152 -7.59 7.64 1.45
C GLY A 152 -6.26 7.38 0.72
N GLY A 153 -5.77 6.14 0.74
CA GLY A 153 -4.56 5.75 0.04
C GLY A 153 -4.64 5.98 -1.47
N ARG A 154 -3.49 6.29 -2.05
CA ARG A 154 -3.30 6.59 -3.47
C ARG A 154 -2.15 5.75 -4.03
N VAL A 155 -2.09 5.60 -5.35
CA VAL A 155 -1.10 4.76 -6.05
C VAL A 155 -0.33 5.50 -7.13
N SER A 156 0.84 4.96 -7.50
CA SER A 156 1.56 5.36 -8.72
C SER A 156 0.70 5.20 -9.97
N ASP A 157 1.14 5.82 -11.06
CA ASP A 157 0.48 5.71 -12.37
C ASP A 157 0.87 4.48 -13.20
N HIS A 158 1.71 3.64 -12.62
CA HIS A 158 2.24 2.43 -13.21
C HIS A 158 2.44 1.33 -12.17
N ALA A 159 2.34 0.09 -12.63
CA ALA A 159 2.76 -1.09 -11.90
C ALA A 159 4.16 -1.50 -12.39
N VAL A 160 4.99 -1.97 -11.47
CA VAL A 160 6.26 -2.64 -11.77
C VAL A 160 5.96 -4.12 -11.98
N ILE A 161 6.52 -4.71 -13.03
CA ILE A 161 6.43 -6.14 -13.29
C ILE A 161 7.70 -6.80 -12.73
N ASP A 162 7.56 -7.57 -11.65
CA ASP A 162 8.64 -8.30 -11.01
C ASP A 162 8.55 -9.79 -11.36
N ARG A 163 9.32 -10.18 -12.38
CA ARG A 163 9.37 -11.58 -12.85
C ARG A 163 10.05 -12.52 -11.87
N ASN A 164 10.93 -12.02 -11.01
CA ASN A 164 11.62 -12.86 -10.03
C ASN A 164 10.67 -13.28 -8.91
N MET A 165 9.79 -12.36 -8.51
CA MET A 165 8.78 -12.60 -7.48
C MET A 165 7.48 -13.16 -8.04
N ASN A 166 7.33 -13.22 -9.37
CA ASN A 166 6.08 -13.53 -10.07
C ASN A 166 4.92 -12.62 -9.60
N THR A 167 5.17 -11.32 -9.54
CA THR A 167 4.19 -10.32 -9.10
C THR A 167 4.22 -9.08 -9.99
N MET A 168 3.16 -8.30 -9.89
CA MET A 168 3.21 -6.88 -10.23
C MET A 168 2.96 -6.09 -8.97
N HIS A 169 3.58 -4.93 -8.81
CA HIS A 169 3.26 -4.08 -7.67
C HIS A 169 3.09 -2.62 -8.06
N VAL A 170 2.28 -1.91 -7.27
CA VAL A 170 2.09 -0.47 -7.39
C VAL A 170 2.63 0.20 -6.14
N TYR A 171 3.30 1.34 -6.32
CA TYR A 171 3.64 2.19 -5.19
C TYR A 171 2.33 2.67 -4.58
N THR A 172 2.21 2.57 -3.26
CA THR A 172 1.02 2.95 -2.50
C THR A 172 1.44 3.91 -1.41
N ALA A 173 0.75 5.04 -1.28
CA ALA A 173 0.98 6.00 -0.21
C ALA A 173 -0.33 6.41 0.44
N LEU A 174 -0.26 6.69 1.75
CA LEU A 174 -1.37 7.15 2.56
C LEU A 174 -0.88 8.27 3.46
N LYS A 175 -1.38 9.48 3.22
CA LYS A 175 -1.12 10.62 4.09
C LYS A 175 -2.03 10.53 5.32
N ILE A 176 -1.43 10.64 6.51
CA ILE A 176 -2.18 10.48 7.77
C ILE A 176 -3.27 11.55 7.90
N ALA A 177 -3.02 12.76 7.40
CA ALA A 177 -4.00 13.85 7.39
C ALA A 177 -5.22 13.59 6.48
N GLU A 178 -5.12 12.66 5.53
CA GLU A 178 -6.21 12.32 4.60
C GLU A 178 -7.08 11.16 5.11
N ILE A 179 -6.71 10.52 6.23
CA ILE A 179 -7.49 9.42 6.81
C ILE A 179 -8.83 9.97 7.32
N PRO A 180 -9.98 9.40 6.88
CA PRO A 180 -11.28 9.82 7.39
C PRO A 180 -11.35 9.71 8.92
N VAL A 181 -11.88 10.74 9.59
CA VAL A 181 -11.90 10.86 11.06
C VAL A 181 -12.47 9.62 11.74
N GLY A 182 -13.57 9.06 11.21
CA GLY A 182 -14.17 7.82 11.75
C GLY A 182 -13.24 6.60 11.65
N ARG A 183 -12.50 6.47 10.55
CA ARG A 183 -11.48 5.42 10.36
C ARG A 183 -10.31 5.61 11.31
N ALA A 184 -9.78 6.83 11.43
CA ALA A 184 -8.68 7.13 12.34
C ALA A 184 -9.05 6.82 13.80
N ARG A 185 -10.27 7.21 14.23
CA ARG A 185 -10.76 6.91 15.59
C ARG A 185 -10.85 5.40 15.84
N MET A 186 -11.43 4.65 14.91
CA MET A 186 -11.56 3.19 15.03
C MET A 186 -10.18 2.52 15.18
N LEU A 187 -9.20 2.93 14.39
CA LEU A 187 -7.84 2.37 14.46
C LEU A 187 -7.16 2.69 15.80
N ARG A 188 -7.33 3.91 16.31
CA ARG A 188 -6.78 4.32 17.61
C ARG A 188 -7.42 3.61 18.80
N THR A 189 -8.72 3.33 18.74
CA THR A 189 -9.40 2.55 19.79
C THR A 189 -8.87 1.12 19.89
N LEU A 190 -8.43 0.55 18.76
CA LEU A 190 -7.84 -0.80 18.73
C LEU A 190 -6.35 -0.80 19.10
N SER A 191 -5.69 0.36 19.09
CA SER A 191 -4.25 0.49 19.37
C SER A 191 -3.93 0.92 20.80
N ALA A 192 -4.95 1.28 21.59
CA ALA A 192 -4.86 1.67 23.00
C ALA A 192 -4.68 0.44 23.89
#